data_AF-A0A1I7VPP0-F1
#
_entry.id   AF-A0A1I7VPP0-F1
#
_cell.length_a   1.000
_cell.length_b   1.000
_cell.length_c   1.000
_cell.angle_alpha   90.00
_cell.angle_beta   90.00
_cell.angle_gamma   90.00
#
_symmetry.space_group_name_H-M   'P 1'
#
loop_
_entity.id
_entity.type
_entity.pdbx_description
1 polymer ?
#
loop_
_entity_poly.entity_id
_entity_poly.type
_entity_poly.pdbx_seq_one_letter_code
_entity_poly.pdbx_strand_id
1 'polypeptide(L)'
;MLCAPAAERNKQPILDILKQYIDNKPRTLLEIASGSGQHVCHFAPHFPNVLFQPSDMDDLNVKSINLYIDHFKLSNVKQALKIDVRKDISNWNLPSEFQPKHIDYLLSINMIHISSDAAVNALFKSAGSLLSSKHGLLITYGAYAVNGQITPQSNSDFHRSLRSRDPEWGLRDIKLLKEKAAASGLYLQKVLMVESENSTNGSAKFEVIEHRFNKYWQNNGGPSREALLTERSGMRMACDRSYIYVLGGFSPLLETLLAQELWRFNILTDTWELMSIPEKGFPEELASFASCFFGEPILSEFYIFGGTAVPFGTRASNSVSLLKRVRNGNFIWKRLKTIGDIPVKQYGSCLVHNNGKFYAFGGTTGWEYNLQVRSLEPEFNGKEDERDELEPVHWRWTLLHDGSDVNGRYRHEAVVVNDEIILIGGGTPEWTSPLIELLVFNTSENKFRTQMTLPDVNYGYPVGRLYYGCVKFGNNAYILGGCTEKSVIHQLVDQIVLRPKLLQDCWKLDLKEWCWTLLPGQLNQQICFHAATVTPEGCVYIFGGTTDEKFERRTNQLQRCWITPPSLFYIAARAVVNAYPDLSKRFHDIALTNIFDYLSSIC
;
A
#
# COMPACT_ATOMS: atom_id res chain seq x y z
N MET A 1 10.47 28.76 -21.68
CA MET A 1 10.28 28.53 -20.24
C MET A 1 11.11 27.31 -19.87
N LEU A 2 11.94 27.40 -18.83
CA LEU A 2 12.69 26.26 -18.29
C LEU A 2 11.74 25.39 -17.45
N CYS A 3 11.99 24.09 -17.37
CA CYS A 3 11.25 23.19 -16.49
C CYS A 3 12.24 22.43 -15.61
N ALA A 4 12.07 22.58 -14.30
CA ALA A 4 12.83 21.88 -13.27
C ALA A 4 11.96 20.76 -12.68
N PRO A 5 12.32 19.47 -12.86
CA PRO A 5 11.54 18.35 -12.32
C PRO A 5 11.32 18.44 -10.80
N ALA A 6 12.31 18.95 -10.06
CA ALA A 6 12.17 19.14 -8.62
C ALA A 6 11.07 20.16 -8.26
N ALA A 7 10.99 21.27 -9.01
CA ALA A 7 9.98 22.29 -8.78
C ALA A 7 8.56 21.76 -9.06
N GLU A 8 8.43 20.92 -10.09
CA GLU A 8 7.15 20.29 -10.42
C GLU A 8 6.64 19.37 -9.30
N ARG A 9 7.52 18.56 -8.71
CA ARG A 9 7.15 17.60 -7.65
C ARG A 9 6.83 18.23 -6.30
N ASN A 10 7.42 19.38 -5.97
CA ASN A 10 7.28 19.96 -4.64
C ASN A 10 6.40 21.22 -4.61
N LYS A 11 5.92 21.74 -5.76
CA LYS A 11 5.03 22.92 -5.77
C LYS A 11 3.75 22.69 -4.96
N GLN A 12 3.07 21.56 -5.10
CA GLN A 12 1.81 21.33 -4.37
C GLN A 12 2.04 21.12 -2.86
N PRO A 13 2.97 20.25 -2.41
CA PRO A 13 3.27 20.11 -0.98
C PRO A 13 3.72 21.42 -0.31
N ILE A 14 4.51 22.26 -1.01
CA ILE A 14 4.93 23.56 -0.47
C ILE A 14 3.73 24.51 -0.36
N LEU A 15 2.88 24.58 -1.39
CA LEU A 15 1.68 25.41 -1.38
C LEU A 15 0.76 25.09 -0.18
N ASP A 16 0.55 23.81 0.10
CA ASP A 16 -0.33 23.38 1.20
C ASP A 16 0.19 23.78 2.59
N ILE A 17 1.51 23.90 2.73
CA ILE A 17 2.12 24.51 3.92
C ILE A 17 1.96 26.02 3.89
N LEU A 18 2.25 26.69 2.77
CA LEU A 18 2.16 28.15 2.66
C LEU A 18 0.77 28.67 3.04
N LYS A 19 -0.30 27.96 2.66
CA LYS A 19 -1.70 28.29 3.02
C LYS A 19 -1.96 28.35 4.53
N GLN A 20 -1.10 27.74 5.35
CA GLN A 20 -1.23 27.76 6.81
C GLN A 20 -0.58 29.00 7.45
N TYR A 21 0.30 29.70 6.72
CA TYR A 21 1.08 30.83 7.23
C TYR A 21 0.74 32.15 6.54
N ILE A 22 0.35 32.10 5.28
CA ILE A 22 -0.02 33.29 4.51
C ILE A 22 -1.50 33.57 4.74
N ASP A 23 -1.79 34.70 5.38
CA ASP A 23 -3.16 35.18 5.57
C ASP A 23 -3.74 35.78 4.29
N ASN A 24 -5.06 35.94 4.24
CA ASN A 24 -5.76 36.57 3.11
C ASN A 24 -5.67 38.11 3.11
N LYS A 25 -4.77 38.72 3.88
CA LYS A 25 -4.62 40.19 3.91
C LYS A 25 -3.72 40.67 2.76
N PRO A 26 -3.73 41.97 2.43
CA PRO A 26 -2.72 42.56 1.55
C PRO A 26 -1.32 42.36 2.12
N ARG A 27 -0.46 41.63 1.40
CA ARG A 27 0.92 41.30 1.82
C ARG A 27 1.90 41.38 0.67
N THR A 28 3.19 41.42 0.99
CA THR A 28 4.30 41.34 0.03
C THR A 28 5.12 40.07 0.25
N LEU A 29 5.49 39.41 -0.85
CA LEU A 29 6.36 38.23 -0.83
C LEU A 29 7.51 38.39 -1.83
N LEU A 30 8.74 38.43 -1.32
CA LEU A 30 9.96 38.41 -2.12
C LEU A 30 10.48 36.97 -2.19
N GLU A 31 10.54 36.41 -3.39
CA GLU A 31 11.12 35.09 -3.61
C GLU A 31 12.57 35.22 -4.09
N ILE A 32 13.50 34.64 -3.33
CA ILE A 32 14.93 34.62 -3.64
C ILE A 32 15.31 33.24 -4.19
N ALA A 33 15.93 33.24 -5.37
CA ALA A 33 16.27 32.05 -6.14
C ALA A 33 15.01 31.28 -6.60
N SER A 34 14.13 32.00 -7.31
CA SER A 34 12.90 31.48 -7.91
C SER A 34 13.12 30.37 -8.96
N GLY A 35 14.35 30.18 -9.43
CA GLY A 35 14.72 29.13 -10.37
C GLY A 35 13.96 29.23 -11.69
N SER A 36 13.28 28.15 -12.09
CA SER A 36 12.55 28.12 -13.36
C SER A 36 11.34 29.06 -13.40
N GLY A 37 10.79 29.45 -12.24
CA GLY A 37 9.54 30.22 -12.12
C GLY A 37 8.27 29.38 -11.92
N GLN A 38 8.38 28.04 -11.91
CA GLN A 38 7.22 27.16 -11.69
C GLN A 38 6.53 27.38 -10.34
N HIS A 39 7.29 27.69 -9.28
CA HIS A 39 6.76 27.91 -7.93
C HIS A 39 5.93 29.18 -7.82
N VAL A 40 6.49 30.35 -8.14
CA VAL A 40 5.75 31.61 -8.09
C VAL A 40 4.47 31.56 -8.94
N CYS A 41 4.53 30.95 -10.12
CA CYS A 41 3.35 30.84 -10.98
C CYS A 41 2.30 29.84 -10.49
N HIS A 42 2.71 28.82 -9.74
CA HIS A 42 1.79 27.91 -9.04
C HIS A 42 1.19 28.57 -7.80
N PHE A 43 1.97 29.33 -7.03
CA PHE A 43 1.52 29.89 -5.75
C PHE A 43 0.65 31.13 -5.90
N ALA A 44 1.02 32.06 -6.78
CA ALA A 44 0.39 33.36 -6.88
C ALA A 44 -1.14 33.31 -7.09
N PRO A 45 -1.71 32.42 -7.92
CA PRO A 45 -3.17 32.29 -8.07
C PRO A 45 -3.92 31.94 -6.78
N HIS A 46 -3.25 31.27 -5.83
CA HIS A 46 -3.86 30.89 -4.54
C HIS A 46 -3.76 31.98 -3.47
N PHE A 47 -3.01 33.05 -3.73
CA PHE A 47 -2.78 34.15 -2.80
C PHE A 47 -3.08 35.49 -3.49
N PRO A 48 -4.33 35.76 -3.88
CA PRO A 48 -4.68 36.92 -4.71
C PRO A 48 -4.38 38.28 -4.05
N ASN A 49 -4.31 38.33 -2.72
CA ASN A 49 -4.00 39.54 -1.96
C ASN A 49 -2.49 39.69 -1.66
N VAL A 50 -1.66 38.76 -2.13
CA VAL A 50 -0.21 38.82 -1.95
C VAL A 50 0.43 39.28 -3.25
N LEU A 51 1.24 40.33 -3.17
CA LEU A 51 2.07 40.80 -4.27
C LEU A 51 3.41 40.06 -4.26
N PHE A 52 3.68 39.30 -5.31
CA PHE A 52 4.91 38.51 -5.46
C PHE A 52 5.96 39.30 -6.25
N GLN A 53 7.19 39.29 -5.75
CA GLN A 53 8.39 39.72 -6.47
C GLN A 53 9.36 38.54 -6.58
N PRO A 54 9.37 37.80 -7.70
CA PRO A 54 10.36 36.76 -7.90
C PRO A 54 11.73 37.35 -8.25
N SER A 55 12.79 36.59 -7.97
CA SER A 55 14.16 36.98 -8.30
C SER A 55 15.09 35.77 -8.43
N ASP A 56 16.10 35.90 -9.28
CA ASP A 56 17.15 34.91 -9.43
C ASP A 56 18.48 35.57 -9.83
N MET A 57 19.60 34.90 -9.61
CA MET A 57 20.91 35.44 -10.01
C MET A 57 21.25 35.13 -11.47
N ASP A 58 20.69 34.05 -12.02
CA ASP A 58 20.94 33.60 -13.39
C ASP A 58 19.99 34.30 -14.38
N ASP A 59 20.56 34.92 -15.41
CA ASP A 59 19.79 35.58 -16.48
C ASP A 59 18.82 34.63 -17.19
N LEU A 60 19.16 33.34 -17.29
CA LEU A 60 18.29 32.32 -17.88
C LEU A 60 17.05 32.06 -17.02
N ASN A 61 17.23 31.99 -15.70
CA ASN A 61 16.12 31.83 -14.75
C ASN A 61 15.23 33.07 -14.76
N VAL A 62 15.80 34.28 -14.70
CA VAL A 62 15.05 35.54 -14.79
C VAL A 62 14.20 35.58 -16.07
N LYS A 63 14.78 35.24 -17.22
CA LYS A 63 14.03 35.13 -18.49
C LYS A 63 12.93 34.08 -18.42
N SER A 64 13.20 32.91 -17.82
CA SER A 64 12.21 31.84 -17.68
C SER A 64 11.01 32.27 -16.83
N ILE A 65 11.26 32.91 -15.68
CA ILE A 65 10.23 33.39 -14.77
C ILE A 65 9.32 34.39 -15.49
N ASN A 66 9.89 35.36 -16.21
CA ASN A 66 9.12 36.35 -16.95
C ASN A 66 8.25 35.71 -18.04
N LEU A 67 8.77 34.72 -18.76
CA LEU A 67 7.98 33.96 -19.74
C LEU A 67 6.80 33.22 -19.07
N TYR A 68 6.99 32.67 -17.87
CA TYR A 68 5.90 32.04 -17.12
C TYR A 68 4.84 33.06 -16.67
N ILE A 69 5.27 34.22 -16.16
CA ILE A 69 4.36 35.32 -15.77
C ILE A 69 3.51 35.76 -16.96
N ASP A 70 4.14 35.99 -18.11
CA ASP A 70 3.47 36.42 -19.34
C ASP A 70 2.52 35.35 -19.87
N HIS A 71 2.93 34.08 -19.84
CA HIS A 71 2.12 32.94 -20.31
C HIS A 71 0.84 32.78 -19.48
N PHE A 72 0.95 32.83 -18.14
CA PHE A 72 -0.18 32.66 -17.23
C PHE A 72 -0.94 33.95 -16.92
N LYS A 73 -0.46 35.11 -17.43
CA LYS A 73 -1.08 36.43 -17.27
C LYS A 73 -1.37 36.79 -15.81
N LEU A 74 -0.41 36.53 -14.92
CA LEU A 74 -0.58 36.70 -13.48
C LEU A 74 -0.56 38.19 -13.10
N SER A 75 -1.64 38.68 -12.47
CA SER A 75 -1.81 40.09 -12.13
C SER A 75 -1.16 40.49 -10.79
N ASN A 76 -0.91 39.53 -9.91
CA ASN A 76 -0.31 39.74 -8.59
C ASN A 76 1.18 39.33 -8.52
N VAL A 77 1.85 39.21 -9.67
CA VAL A 77 3.28 38.89 -9.76
C VAL A 77 4.00 39.96 -10.57
N LYS A 78 5.06 40.54 -10.02
CA LYS A 78 5.94 41.51 -10.70
C LYS A 78 6.93 40.77 -11.61
N GLN A 79 7.47 41.46 -12.60
CA GLN A 79 8.58 40.95 -13.42
C GLN A 79 9.79 40.62 -12.54
N ALA A 80 10.48 39.53 -12.82
CA ALA A 80 11.58 39.01 -12.03
C ALA A 80 12.79 39.96 -12.01
N LEU A 81 13.41 40.09 -10.84
CA LEU A 81 14.64 40.86 -10.65
C LEU A 81 15.87 39.96 -10.74
N LYS A 82 16.96 40.50 -11.29
CA LYS A 82 18.27 39.86 -11.20
C LYS A 82 18.91 40.21 -9.86
N ILE A 83 18.88 39.27 -8.91
CA ILE A 83 19.43 39.47 -7.56
C ILE A 83 20.50 38.41 -7.29
N ASP A 84 21.73 38.86 -7.09
CA ASP A 84 22.75 38.08 -6.41
C ASP A 84 22.66 38.42 -4.91
N VAL A 85 22.19 37.46 -4.11
CA VAL A 85 21.94 37.65 -2.67
C VAL A 85 23.18 38.12 -1.91
N ARG A 86 24.39 37.86 -2.43
CA ARG A 86 25.66 38.25 -1.81
C ARG A 86 25.95 39.75 -1.94
N LYS A 87 25.29 40.44 -2.86
CA LYS A 87 25.42 41.89 -3.06
C LYS A 87 24.60 42.62 -2.00
N ASP A 88 25.05 43.83 -1.66
CA ASP A 88 24.31 44.70 -0.74
C ASP A 88 22.89 44.98 -1.29
N ILE A 89 21.90 45.04 -0.40
CA ILE A 89 20.47 45.19 -0.74
C ILE A 89 20.23 46.46 -1.57
N SER A 90 21.04 47.50 -1.39
CA SER A 90 20.99 48.72 -2.22
C SER A 90 21.15 48.44 -3.72
N ASN A 91 21.80 47.33 -4.10
CA ASN A 91 21.97 46.91 -5.49
C ASN A 91 20.82 46.06 -6.04
N TRP A 92 19.84 45.68 -5.22
CA TRP A 92 18.76 44.77 -5.62
C TRP A 92 17.66 45.48 -6.42
N ASN A 93 17.68 46.83 -6.47
CA ASN A 93 16.71 47.66 -7.18
C ASN A 93 15.25 47.28 -6.87
N LEU A 94 14.95 47.06 -5.58
CA LEU A 94 13.63 46.64 -5.12
C LEU A 94 12.58 47.74 -5.41
N PRO A 95 11.37 47.37 -5.90
CA PRO A 95 10.27 48.32 -6.09
C PRO A 95 9.85 49.01 -4.78
N SER A 96 9.11 50.10 -4.91
CA SER A 96 8.56 50.87 -3.78
C SER A 96 7.74 50.05 -2.79
N GLU A 97 7.15 48.96 -3.23
CA GLU A 97 6.34 48.06 -2.42
C GLU A 97 7.19 47.11 -1.56
N PHE A 98 8.47 46.91 -1.91
CA PHE A 98 9.38 45.95 -1.28
C PHE A 98 10.51 46.65 -0.51
N GLN A 99 10.18 47.75 0.20
CA GLN A 99 11.16 48.49 0.99
C GLN A 99 11.68 47.69 2.19
N PRO A 100 12.91 47.94 2.65
CA PRO A 100 13.43 47.35 3.87
C PRO A 100 12.47 47.54 5.05
N LYS A 101 12.35 46.52 5.91
CA LYS A 101 11.41 46.44 7.04
C LYS A 101 9.92 46.44 6.68
N HIS A 102 9.57 46.32 5.41
CA HIS A 102 8.18 46.27 4.95
C HIS A 102 7.80 44.99 4.20
N ILE A 103 8.74 44.06 4.01
CA ILE A 103 8.44 42.77 3.36
C ILE A 103 7.81 41.81 4.36
N ASP A 104 6.62 41.28 4.06
CA ASP A 104 5.94 40.33 4.96
C ASP A 104 6.54 38.92 4.87
N TYR A 105 6.87 38.46 3.66
CA TYR A 105 7.39 37.11 3.45
C TYR A 105 8.63 37.12 2.57
N LEU A 106 9.67 36.40 2.98
CA LEU A 106 10.82 36.06 2.14
C LEU A 106 10.83 34.56 1.94
N LEU A 107 10.71 34.12 0.69
CA LEU A 107 10.66 32.71 0.32
C LEU A 107 11.95 32.29 -0.39
N SER A 108 12.54 31.16 -0.01
CA SER A 108 13.68 30.58 -0.73
C SER A 108 13.61 29.05 -0.74
N ILE A 109 13.53 28.47 -1.94
CA ILE A 109 13.24 27.05 -2.15
C ILE A 109 14.42 26.39 -2.86
N ASN A 110 14.98 25.35 -2.26
CA ASN A 110 16.12 24.55 -2.75
C ASN A 110 17.42 25.34 -3.03
N MET A 111 17.54 26.57 -2.54
CA MET A 111 18.76 27.38 -2.70
C MET A 111 19.86 26.97 -1.70
N ILE A 112 19.51 26.78 -0.41
CA ILE A 112 20.48 26.67 0.70
C ILE A 112 21.50 25.54 0.50
N HIS A 113 21.09 24.40 -0.06
CA HIS A 113 21.97 23.25 -0.27
C HIS A 113 22.72 23.28 -1.62
N ILE A 114 22.39 24.22 -2.50
CA ILE A 114 23.03 24.44 -3.81
C ILE A 114 23.68 25.84 -3.81
N SER A 115 24.34 26.20 -2.72
CA SER A 115 24.90 27.54 -2.55
C SER A 115 26.07 27.58 -1.56
N SER A 116 27.01 28.48 -1.86
CA SER A 116 28.13 28.83 -0.98
C SER A 116 27.68 29.30 0.40
N ASP A 117 28.55 29.16 1.40
CA ASP A 117 28.26 29.68 2.75
C ASP A 117 28.09 31.20 2.74
N ALA A 118 28.80 31.92 1.85
CA ALA A 118 28.63 33.36 1.67
C ALA A 118 27.20 33.72 1.24
N ALA A 119 26.62 32.96 0.31
CA ALA A 119 25.24 33.19 -0.15
C ALA A 119 24.21 32.85 0.93
N VAL A 120 24.39 31.74 1.66
CA VAL A 120 23.51 31.39 2.79
C VAL A 120 23.58 32.45 3.89
N ASN A 121 24.77 32.91 4.27
CA ASN A 121 24.94 33.99 5.25
C ASN A 121 24.24 35.28 4.79
N ALA A 122 24.41 35.64 3.53
CA ALA A 122 23.80 36.84 2.97
C ALA A 122 22.26 36.73 2.93
N LEU A 123 21.69 35.55 2.64
CA LEU A 123 20.25 35.31 2.71
C LEU A 123 19.66 35.66 4.09
N PHE A 124 20.27 35.14 5.17
CA PHE A 124 19.79 35.42 6.54
C PHE A 124 19.98 36.90 6.91
N LYS A 125 21.13 37.50 6.57
CA LYS A 125 21.40 38.92 6.82
C LYS A 125 20.38 39.83 6.10
N SER A 126 20.09 39.52 4.84
CA SER A 126 19.12 40.27 4.05
C SER A 126 17.70 40.08 4.58
N ALA A 127 17.32 38.86 4.98
CA ALA A 127 16.04 38.61 5.63
C ALA A 127 15.86 39.48 6.90
N GLY A 128 16.88 39.54 7.77
CA GLY A 128 16.85 40.40 8.96
C GLY A 128 16.70 41.89 8.66
N SER A 129 17.20 42.35 7.51
CA SER A 129 17.14 43.75 7.09
C SER A 129 15.82 44.10 6.39
N LEU A 130 15.26 43.16 5.63
CA LEU A 130 14.10 43.35 4.77
C LEU A 130 12.76 43.07 5.45
N LEU A 131 12.70 42.06 6.31
CA LEU A 131 11.44 41.59 6.86
C LEU A 131 10.81 42.59 7.85
N SER A 132 9.48 42.67 7.80
CA SER A 132 8.65 43.42 8.72
C SER A 132 8.80 42.91 10.15
N SER A 133 8.96 43.82 11.12
CA SER A 133 9.03 43.45 12.54
C SER A 133 7.71 42.94 13.11
N LYS A 134 6.58 43.15 12.41
CA LYS A 134 5.24 42.74 12.88
C LYS A 134 4.82 41.37 12.35
N HIS A 135 5.14 41.07 11.10
CA HIS A 135 4.60 39.91 10.37
C HIS A 135 5.64 39.18 9.50
N GLY A 136 6.92 39.58 9.60
CA GLY A 136 7.99 39.07 8.75
C GLY A 136 8.28 37.59 8.97
N LEU A 137 8.18 36.79 7.92
CA LEU A 137 8.61 35.39 7.93
C LEU A 137 9.63 35.10 6.83
N LEU A 138 10.75 34.50 7.22
CA LEU A 138 11.65 33.82 6.30
C LEU A 138 11.20 32.36 6.20
N ILE A 139 10.75 31.95 5.01
CA ILE A 139 10.32 30.59 4.72
C ILE A 139 11.35 29.95 3.80
N THR A 140 11.93 28.84 4.26
CA THR A 140 12.94 28.10 3.49
C THR A 140 12.51 26.65 3.30
N TYR A 141 12.75 26.11 2.12
CA TYR A 141 12.47 24.71 1.81
C TYR A 141 13.71 24.05 1.21
N GLY A 142 13.97 22.81 1.63
CA GLY A 142 15.03 21.97 1.09
C GLY A 142 15.32 20.79 2.01
N ALA A 143 16.25 19.93 1.60
CA ALA A 143 16.81 18.93 2.50
C ALA A 143 17.79 19.60 3.49
N TYR A 144 17.79 19.12 4.73
CA TYR A 144 18.62 19.63 5.82
C TYR A 144 19.23 18.48 6.62
N ALA A 145 20.34 18.75 7.30
CA ALA A 145 20.84 17.88 8.36
C ALA A 145 20.18 18.27 9.70
N VAL A 146 20.03 17.31 10.60
CA VAL A 146 19.49 17.53 11.94
C VAL A 146 20.49 17.01 12.97
N ASN A 147 21.08 17.88 13.78
CA ASN A 147 22.05 17.53 14.83
C ASN A 147 23.26 16.73 14.28
N GLY A 148 23.80 17.18 13.15
CA GLY A 148 24.93 16.59 12.45
C GLY A 148 24.57 15.35 11.63
N GLN A 149 23.34 14.85 11.76
CA GLN A 149 22.90 13.66 11.05
C GLN A 149 22.15 14.03 9.76
N ILE A 150 22.53 13.37 8.68
CA ILE A 150 21.82 13.44 7.40
C ILE A 150 21.06 12.13 7.21
N THR A 151 19.74 12.19 7.38
CA THR A 151 18.84 11.07 7.17
C THR A 151 17.72 11.49 6.21
N PRO A 152 17.13 10.55 5.45
CA PRO A 152 17.56 9.15 5.20
C PRO A 152 18.81 9.06 4.30
N GLN A 153 19.24 7.85 3.91
CA GLN A 153 20.46 7.62 3.10
C GLN A 153 20.44 8.40 1.77
N SER A 154 19.28 8.56 1.13
CA SER A 154 19.17 9.38 -0.09
C SER A 154 19.55 10.85 0.11
N ASN A 155 19.30 11.42 1.29
CA ASN A 155 19.79 12.76 1.63
C ASN A 155 21.32 12.76 1.80
N SER A 156 21.89 11.67 2.33
CA SER A 156 23.36 11.52 2.43
C SER A 156 24.01 11.38 1.05
N ASP A 157 23.40 10.64 0.14
CA ASP A 157 23.88 10.50 -1.24
C ASP A 157 23.70 11.80 -2.02
N PHE A 158 22.58 12.49 -1.82
CA PHE A 158 22.34 13.82 -2.38
C PHE A 158 23.36 14.84 -1.85
N HIS A 159 23.65 14.82 -0.54
CA HIS A 159 24.71 15.64 0.05
C HIS A 159 26.07 15.37 -0.62
N ARG A 160 26.44 14.10 -0.80
CA ARG A 160 27.68 13.71 -1.48
C ARG A 160 27.72 14.16 -2.94
N SER A 161 26.61 13.99 -3.66
CA SER A 161 26.44 14.42 -5.06
C SER A 161 26.58 15.93 -5.21
N LEU A 162 25.99 16.72 -4.29
CA LEU A 162 26.16 18.17 -4.26
C LEU A 162 27.63 18.55 -4.06
N ARG A 163 28.26 18.00 -3.02
CA ARG A 163 29.67 18.27 -2.69
C ARG A 163 30.66 17.87 -3.76
N SER A 164 30.33 16.84 -4.55
CA SER A 164 31.16 16.42 -5.69
C SER A 164 31.16 17.42 -6.84
N ARG A 165 30.09 18.22 -6.98
CA ARG A 165 29.97 19.26 -8.02
C ARG A 165 30.56 20.58 -7.56
N ASP A 166 30.34 20.93 -6.31
CA ASP A 166 30.91 22.10 -5.66
C ASP A 166 31.16 21.77 -4.18
N PRO A 167 32.41 21.81 -3.68
CA PRO A 167 32.73 21.51 -2.29
C PRO A 167 32.02 22.38 -1.27
N GLU A 168 31.58 23.58 -1.65
CA GLU A 168 30.79 24.47 -0.80
C GLU A 168 29.32 24.09 -0.74
N TRP A 169 28.79 23.21 -1.61
CA TRP A 169 27.38 22.81 -1.58
C TRP A 169 27.13 21.68 -0.56
N GLY A 170 25.86 21.36 -0.33
CA GLY A 170 25.46 20.25 0.52
C GLY A 170 24.42 20.63 1.57
N LEU A 171 23.84 19.60 2.18
CA LEU A 171 22.81 19.75 3.21
C LEU A 171 23.38 20.43 4.47
N ARG A 172 22.73 21.51 4.89
CA ARG A 172 23.11 22.32 6.04
C ARG A 172 22.37 21.86 7.29
N ASP A 173 23.05 21.90 8.43
CA ASP A 173 22.43 21.58 9.72
C ASP A 173 21.52 22.71 10.19
N ILE A 174 20.28 22.37 10.55
CA ILE A 174 19.31 23.31 11.15
C ILE A 174 19.92 24.05 12.35
N LYS A 175 20.78 23.41 13.16
CA LYS A 175 21.47 24.06 14.28
C LYS A 175 22.32 25.25 13.82
N LEU A 176 23.11 25.08 12.76
CA LEU A 176 23.95 26.15 12.21
C LEU A 176 23.10 27.24 11.55
N LEU A 177 21.99 26.87 10.91
CA LEU A 177 21.06 27.83 10.33
C LEU A 177 20.37 28.67 11.42
N LYS A 178 20.04 28.08 12.58
CA LYS A 178 19.51 28.82 13.74
C LYS A 178 20.50 29.88 14.25
N GLU A 179 21.79 29.56 14.30
CA GLU A 179 22.83 30.52 14.71
C GLU A 179 22.92 31.70 13.75
N LYS A 180 22.89 31.43 12.43
CA LYS A 180 22.87 32.48 11.39
C LYS A 180 21.61 33.35 11.46
N ALA A 181 20.46 32.73 11.71
CA ALA A 181 19.19 33.42 11.91
C ALA A 181 19.26 34.36 13.12
N ALA A 182 19.76 33.87 14.27
CA ALA A 182 19.89 34.64 15.50
C ALA A 182 20.80 35.86 15.32
N ALA A 183 21.94 35.69 14.64
CA ALA A 183 22.85 36.79 14.31
C ALA A 183 22.21 37.87 13.41
N SER A 184 21.12 37.52 12.71
CA SER A 184 20.36 38.43 11.84
C SER A 184 19.07 38.94 12.48
N GLY A 185 18.86 38.72 13.77
CA GLY A 185 17.65 39.14 14.50
C GLY A 185 16.41 38.29 14.20
N LEU A 186 16.60 37.07 13.69
CA LEU A 186 15.54 36.10 13.40
C LEU A 186 15.62 34.94 14.40
N TYR A 187 14.48 34.29 14.66
CA TYR A 187 14.44 33.05 15.43
C TYR A 187 13.65 31.99 14.67
N LEU A 188 14.00 30.72 14.85
CA LEU A 188 13.28 29.63 14.20
C LEU A 188 11.93 29.41 14.90
N GLN A 189 10.85 29.75 14.21
CA GLN A 189 9.50 29.57 14.74
C GLN A 189 9.04 28.11 14.69
N LYS A 190 9.25 27.41 13.56
CA LYS A 190 8.82 26.01 13.38
C LYS A 190 9.63 25.29 12.30
N VAL A 191 9.79 23.99 12.46
CA VAL A 191 10.27 23.07 11.41
C VAL A 191 9.10 22.17 11.04
N LEU A 192 8.82 22.07 9.75
CA LEU A 192 7.78 21.19 9.22
C LEU A 192 8.43 20.18 8.29
N MET A 193 8.07 18.91 8.48
CA MET A 193 8.43 17.86 7.54
C MET A 193 7.43 17.91 6.39
N VAL A 194 7.93 18.11 5.18
CA VAL A 194 7.13 18.12 3.96
C VAL A 194 7.48 16.86 3.18
N GLU A 195 6.53 15.94 3.08
CA GLU A 195 6.69 14.75 2.25
C GLU A 195 6.71 15.20 0.78
N SER A 196 7.88 15.12 0.12
CA SER A 196 7.97 15.42 -1.31
C SER A 196 7.36 14.28 -2.11
N GLU A 197 6.56 14.58 -3.14
CA GLU A 197 5.95 13.65 -4.11
C GLU A 197 6.98 12.93 -5.02
N ASN A 198 8.10 12.46 -4.48
CA ASN A 198 8.98 11.52 -5.16
C ASN A 198 8.40 10.09 -5.22
N SER A 199 7.15 9.90 -4.80
CA SER A 199 6.36 8.74 -5.16
C SER A 199 5.67 8.97 -6.51
N THR A 200 6.38 8.69 -7.61
CA THR A 200 5.73 8.35 -8.90
C THR A 200 5.14 6.94 -8.82
N ASN A 201 4.27 6.76 -7.84
CA ASN A 201 3.17 5.82 -7.75
C ASN A 201 2.17 6.60 -6.92
N GLY A 202 1.03 6.98 -7.51
CA GLY A 202 0.00 7.76 -6.83
C GLY A 202 -0.17 7.23 -5.41
N SER A 203 -0.17 8.12 -4.41
CA SER A 203 -0.26 7.71 -3.00
C SER A 203 -1.30 6.61 -2.91
N ALA A 204 -0.85 5.39 -2.65
CA ALA A 204 -1.67 4.19 -2.64
C ALA A 204 -2.51 4.23 -1.35
N LYS A 205 -3.33 5.27 -1.21
CA LYS A 205 -4.18 5.47 -0.06
C LYS A 205 -5.30 4.46 -0.20
N PHE A 206 -5.37 3.55 0.76
CA PHE A 206 -6.46 2.61 0.80
C PHE A 206 -7.76 3.39 1.04
N GLU A 207 -8.71 3.25 0.13
CA GLU A 207 -10.07 3.78 0.27
C GLU A 207 -10.87 2.80 1.14
N VAL A 208 -11.45 3.28 2.23
CA VAL A 208 -12.41 2.50 3.02
C VAL A 208 -13.74 2.50 2.26
N ILE A 209 -14.30 1.31 2.04
CA ILE A 209 -15.57 1.14 1.34
C ILE A 209 -16.68 1.00 2.38
N GLU A 210 -17.70 1.84 2.29
CA GLU A 210 -18.90 1.72 3.12
C GLU A 210 -19.71 0.47 2.77
N HIS A 211 -20.21 -0.23 3.79
CA HIS A 211 -21.06 -1.40 3.57
C HIS A 211 -22.41 -1.00 2.99
N ARG A 212 -22.62 -1.37 1.72
CA ARG A 212 -23.92 -1.36 1.06
C ARG A 212 -24.28 -2.79 0.67
N PHE A 213 -25.55 -3.14 0.74
CA PHE A 213 -26.04 -4.48 0.42
C PHE A 213 -27.00 -4.42 -0.76
N ASN A 214 -26.95 -5.44 -1.62
CA ASN A 214 -27.89 -5.54 -2.74
C ASN A 214 -29.31 -5.74 -2.20
N LYS A 215 -30.23 -4.82 -2.53
CA LYS A 215 -31.60 -4.82 -2.00
C LYS A 215 -32.47 -5.97 -2.50
N TYR A 216 -32.13 -6.58 -3.64
CA TYR A 216 -32.94 -7.66 -4.22
C TYR A 216 -32.67 -9.03 -3.60
N TRP A 217 -31.50 -9.21 -2.98
CA TRP A 217 -31.16 -10.38 -2.19
C TRP A 217 -32.12 -10.59 -0.99
N GLN A 218 -32.74 -9.52 -0.47
CA GLN A 218 -33.67 -9.59 0.66
C GLN A 218 -35.11 -9.97 0.28
N ASN A 219 -35.51 -9.83 -0.99
CA ASN A 219 -36.92 -9.92 -1.40
C ASN A 219 -37.34 -11.28 -1.99
N ASN A 220 -36.40 -12.17 -2.33
CA ASN A 220 -36.67 -13.47 -2.96
C ASN A 220 -36.35 -14.69 -2.05
N GLY A 221 -36.49 -14.55 -0.73
CA GLY A 221 -36.28 -15.67 0.20
C GLY A 221 -34.80 -16.02 0.45
N GLY A 222 -33.89 -15.05 0.29
CA GLY A 222 -32.53 -15.15 0.83
C GLY A 222 -32.55 -15.28 2.37
N PRO A 223 -31.44 -15.70 3.00
CA PRO A 223 -31.32 -15.80 4.46
C PRO A 223 -31.86 -14.53 5.15
N SER A 224 -32.55 -14.70 6.28
CA SER A 224 -33.29 -13.64 6.96
C SER A 224 -32.42 -12.39 7.26
N ARG A 225 -33.08 -11.26 7.55
CA ARG A 225 -32.53 -9.93 7.90
C ARG A 225 -31.39 -9.92 8.95
N GLU A 226 -31.06 -11.03 9.58
CA GLU A 226 -30.12 -11.13 10.70
C GLU A 226 -28.67 -11.48 10.31
N ALA A 227 -28.40 -11.91 9.06
CA ALA A 227 -27.03 -12.15 8.60
C ALA A 227 -26.33 -10.84 8.20
N LEU A 228 -25.76 -10.15 9.18
CA LEU A 228 -24.84 -9.04 8.94
C LEU A 228 -23.44 -9.60 8.65
N LEU A 229 -22.76 -9.06 7.64
CA LEU A 229 -21.34 -9.32 7.42
C LEU A 229 -20.54 -8.89 8.67
N THR A 230 -20.22 -9.86 9.52
CA THR A 230 -19.56 -9.64 10.80
C THR A 230 -18.06 -9.42 10.66
N GLU A 231 -17.50 -8.76 11.68
CA GLU A 231 -16.07 -8.66 11.88
C GLU A 231 -15.45 -10.03 12.05
N ARG A 232 -14.33 -10.29 11.37
CA ARG A 232 -13.71 -11.61 11.42
C ARG A 232 -12.21 -11.57 11.15
N SER A 233 -11.51 -12.63 11.51
CA SER A 233 -10.07 -12.81 11.28
C SER A 233 -9.77 -14.23 10.77
N GLY A 234 -8.71 -14.40 9.97
CA GLY A 234 -8.28 -15.72 9.51
C GLY A 234 -9.14 -16.32 8.39
N MET A 235 -9.90 -15.49 7.69
CA MET A 235 -10.66 -15.82 6.48
C MET A 235 -9.75 -15.91 5.25
N ARG A 236 -10.32 -16.27 4.09
CA ARG A 236 -9.65 -16.16 2.79
C ARG A 236 -10.50 -15.35 1.81
N MET A 237 -9.82 -14.69 0.88
CA MET A 237 -10.44 -13.94 -0.20
C MET A 237 -10.04 -14.52 -1.56
N ALA A 238 -10.96 -14.40 -2.51
CA ALA A 238 -10.71 -14.62 -3.92
C ALA A 238 -11.35 -13.48 -4.72
N CYS A 239 -11.05 -13.40 -6.00
CA CYS A 239 -11.75 -12.50 -6.90
C CYS A 239 -11.84 -13.08 -8.30
N ASP A 240 -12.80 -12.56 -9.04
CA ASP A 240 -12.83 -12.63 -10.49
C ASP A 240 -12.85 -11.22 -11.08
N ARG A 241 -13.29 -11.06 -12.34
CA ARG A 241 -13.32 -9.75 -12.98
C ARG A 241 -14.39 -8.81 -12.41
N SER A 242 -15.43 -9.33 -11.76
CA SER A 242 -16.62 -8.59 -11.35
C SER A 242 -16.83 -8.56 -9.83
N TYR A 243 -16.31 -9.56 -9.12
CA TYR A 243 -16.61 -9.78 -7.72
C TYR A 243 -15.38 -10.11 -6.88
N ILE A 244 -15.42 -9.65 -5.63
CA ILE A 244 -14.55 -10.11 -4.55
C ILE A 244 -15.34 -11.10 -3.70
N TYR A 245 -14.73 -12.20 -3.30
CA TYR A 245 -15.36 -13.24 -2.47
C TYR A 245 -14.67 -13.33 -1.12
N VAL A 246 -15.44 -13.46 -0.04
CA VAL A 246 -14.94 -13.67 1.33
C VAL A 246 -15.53 -14.96 1.87
N LEU A 247 -14.65 -15.85 2.34
CA LEU A 247 -15.02 -17.16 2.85
C LEU A 247 -14.38 -17.41 4.21
N GLY A 248 -15.19 -17.88 5.16
CA GLY A 248 -14.70 -18.31 6.47
C GLY A 248 -14.30 -17.15 7.39
N GLY A 249 -13.49 -17.49 8.38
CA GLY A 249 -12.98 -16.59 9.41
C GLY A 249 -13.67 -16.76 10.76
N PHE A 250 -12.96 -16.37 11.82
CA PHE A 250 -13.44 -16.38 13.19
C PHE A 250 -14.00 -15.01 13.60
N SER A 251 -15.19 -15.02 14.20
CA SER A 251 -15.87 -13.86 14.79
C SER A 251 -16.43 -14.26 16.16
N PRO A 252 -16.15 -13.50 17.23
CA PRO A 252 -16.74 -13.76 18.54
C PRO A 252 -18.23 -13.44 18.60
N LEU A 253 -18.80 -12.73 17.60
CA LEU A 253 -20.22 -12.40 17.56
C LEU A 253 -21.08 -13.50 16.90
N LEU A 254 -20.46 -14.50 16.28
CA LEU A 254 -21.17 -15.64 15.68
C LEU A 254 -21.37 -16.75 16.72
N GLU A 255 -22.54 -17.38 16.72
CA GLU A 255 -22.84 -18.53 17.58
C GLU A 255 -21.89 -19.71 17.33
N THR A 256 -21.62 -20.02 16.07
CA THR A 256 -20.66 -21.05 15.64
C THR A 256 -19.20 -20.61 15.80
N LEU A 257 -18.97 -19.33 16.13
CA LEU A 257 -17.69 -18.63 16.15
C LEU A 257 -16.93 -18.55 14.80
N LEU A 258 -17.26 -19.44 13.85
CA LEU A 258 -16.66 -19.58 12.54
C LEU A 258 -17.72 -19.31 11.48
N ALA A 259 -17.43 -18.41 10.55
CA ALA A 259 -18.36 -17.98 9.53
C ALA A 259 -18.54 -19.03 8.43
N GLN A 260 -19.63 -19.79 8.50
CA GLN A 260 -20.00 -20.83 7.52
C GLN A 260 -20.76 -20.22 6.32
N GLU A 261 -20.16 -19.22 5.68
CA GLU A 261 -20.81 -18.39 4.67
C GLU A 261 -19.84 -17.92 3.60
N LEU A 262 -20.39 -17.68 2.40
CA LEU A 262 -19.68 -17.08 1.27
C LEU A 262 -20.32 -15.74 0.93
N TRP A 263 -19.60 -14.65 1.16
CA TRP A 263 -20.02 -13.31 0.73
C TRP A 263 -19.36 -12.97 -0.60
N ARG A 264 -20.10 -12.30 -1.49
CA ARG A 264 -19.54 -11.64 -2.67
C ARG A 264 -19.77 -10.13 -2.62
N PHE A 265 -18.80 -9.36 -3.10
CA PHE A 265 -18.84 -7.92 -3.22
C PHE A 265 -18.69 -7.53 -4.68
N ASN A 266 -19.68 -6.82 -5.21
CA ASN A 266 -19.69 -6.34 -6.59
C ASN A 266 -18.82 -5.09 -6.72
N ILE A 267 -17.77 -5.15 -7.54
CA ILE A 267 -16.79 -4.05 -7.66
C ILE A 267 -17.28 -2.85 -8.48
N LEU A 268 -18.35 -3.04 -9.26
CA LEU A 268 -18.99 -2.00 -10.07
C LEU A 268 -19.96 -1.18 -9.22
N THR A 269 -20.80 -1.85 -8.42
CA THR A 269 -21.85 -1.20 -7.62
C THR A 269 -21.43 -0.91 -6.18
N ASP A 270 -20.27 -1.42 -5.74
CA ASP A 270 -19.83 -1.45 -4.34
C ASP A 270 -20.93 -1.97 -3.39
N THR A 271 -21.47 -3.16 -3.67
CA THR A 271 -22.50 -3.81 -2.84
C THR A 271 -22.18 -5.26 -2.52
N TRP A 272 -22.48 -5.66 -1.29
CA TRP A 272 -22.39 -7.02 -0.79
C TRP A 272 -23.66 -7.85 -1.06
N GLU A 273 -23.47 -9.15 -1.21
CA GLU A 273 -24.51 -10.17 -1.31
C GLU A 273 -24.01 -11.48 -0.69
N LEU A 274 -24.86 -12.13 0.09
CA LEU A 274 -24.55 -13.46 0.63
C LEU A 274 -24.96 -14.52 -0.39
N MET A 275 -24.02 -15.39 -0.75
CA MET A 275 -24.26 -16.45 -1.70
C MET A 275 -25.01 -17.61 -1.05
N SER A 276 -25.97 -18.17 -1.78
CA SER A 276 -26.59 -19.44 -1.39
C SER A 276 -25.59 -20.57 -1.60
N ILE A 277 -25.38 -21.33 -0.53
CA ILE A 277 -24.44 -22.46 -0.43
C ILE A 277 -25.15 -23.63 0.27
N PRO A 278 -24.93 -24.88 -0.14
CA PRO A 278 -25.47 -26.03 0.56
C PRO A 278 -24.91 -26.11 1.99
N GLU A 279 -25.79 -26.25 2.99
CA GLU A 279 -25.38 -26.44 4.39
C GLU A 279 -24.65 -27.78 4.59
N LYS A 280 -25.08 -28.82 3.87
CA LYS A 280 -24.52 -30.16 4.02
C LYS A 280 -23.10 -30.24 3.45
N GLY A 281 -22.15 -30.59 4.31
CA GLY A 281 -20.75 -30.81 3.92
C GLY A 281 -19.89 -29.54 3.92
N PHE A 282 -20.41 -28.44 4.45
CA PHE A 282 -19.61 -27.25 4.71
C PHE A 282 -18.49 -27.56 5.71
N PRO A 283 -17.23 -27.18 5.46
CA PRO A 283 -16.13 -27.43 6.41
C PRO A 283 -16.34 -26.67 7.72
N GLU A 284 -15.98 -27.25 8.87
CA GLU A 284 -16.03 -26.51 10.15
C GLU A 284 -14.74 -25.72 10.40
N GLU A 285 -13.62 -26.18 9.85
CA GLU A 285 -12.27 -25.65 10.12
C GLU A 285 -11.91 -24.41 9.28
N LEU A 286 -12.77 -23.40 9.32
CA LEU A 286 -12.75 -22.22 8.45
C LEU A 286 -11.89 -21.06 8.96
N ALA A 287 -10.97 -21.30 9.89
CA ALA A 287 -9.98 -20.31 10.27
C ALA A 287 -8.57 -20.77 9.85
N SER A 288 -7.81 -19.86 9.23
CA SER A 288 -6.43 -20.09 8.79
C SER A 288 -6.22 -21.32 7.89
N PHE A 289 -7.24 -21.71 7.11
CA PHE A 289 -7.06 -22.69 6.05
C PHE A 289 -6.22 -22.12 4.90
N ALA A 290 -5.60 -23.01 4.13
CA ALA A 290 -4.93 -22.67 2.88
C ALA A 290 -5.93 -22.73 1.73
N SER A 291 -5.77 -21.87 0.72
CA SER A 291 -6.70 -21.82 -0.40
C SER A 291 -6.02 -21.48 -1.72
N CYS A 292 -6.58 -22.02 -2.81
CA CYS A 292 -6.23 -21.66 -4.17
C CYS A 292 -7.52 -21.62 -5.00
N PHE A 293 -7.66 -20.66 -5.89
CA PHE A 293 -8.91 -20.47 -6.65
C PHE A 293 -8.66 -20.30 -8.15
N PHE A 294 -9.68 -20.60 -8.95
CA PHE A 294 -9.67 -20.54 -10.42
C PHE A 294 -10.97 -19.97 -10.96
N GLY A 295 -10.92 -19.48 -12.19
CA GLY A 295 -12.07 -18.98 -12.93
C GLY A 295 -11.93 -17.51 -13.24
N GLU A 296 -11.21 -17.20 -14.32
CA GLU A 296 -11.26 -15.89 -14.97
C GLU A 296 -11.92 -16.09 -16.35
N PRO A 297 -12.94 -15.29 -16.71
CA PRO A 297 -13.38 -14.05 -16.07
C PRO A 297 -14.34 -14.22 -14.88
N ILE A 298 -14.81 -15.43 -14.59
CA ILE A 298 -15.79 -15.71 -13.53
C ILE A 298 -15.31 -16.84 -12.64
N LEU A 299 -15.31 -16.62 -11.32
CA LEU A 299 -14.83 -17.59 -10.34
C LEU A 299 -15.59 -18.92 -10.50
N SER A 300 -14.86 -20.01 -10.71
CA SER A 300 -15.41 -21.34 -10.97
C SER A 300 -15.10 -22.32 -9.85
N GLU A 301 -13.90 -22.26 -9.28
CA GLU A 301 -13.42 -23.25 -8.32
C GLU A 301 -12.63 -22.60 -7.20
N PHE A 302 -12.87 -23.02 -5.97
CA PHE A 302 -12.13 -22.59 -4.79
C PHE A 302 -11.73 -23.83 -3.98
N TYR A 303 -10.45 -24.18 -4.03
CA TYR A 303 -9.85 -25.28 -3.31
C TYR A 303 -9.42 -24.84 -1.91
N ILE A 304 -9.65 -25.70 -0.93
CA ILE A 304 -9.41 -25.45 0.49
C ILE A 304 -8.66 -26.62 1.05
N PHE A 305 -7.60 -26.34 1.80
CA PHE A 305 -6.82 -27.34 2.51
C PHE A 305 -6.62 -26.96 3.97
N GLY A 306 -6.90 -27.93 4.85
CA GLY A 306 -6.67 -27.82 6.29
C GLY A 306 -7.50 -26.73 6.96
N GLY A 307 -6.90 -26.04 7.94
CA GLY A 307 -7.57 -25.03 8.75
C GLY A 307 -7.88 -25.53 10.16
N THR A 308 -8.45 -24.66 10.99
CA THR A 308 -8.82 -24.96 12.37
C THR A 308 -10.21 -24.45 12.73
N ALA A 309 -10.89 -25.16 13.62
CA ALA A 309 -12.08 -24.70 14.34
C ALA A 309 -11.72 -24.34 15.80
N VAL A 310 -12.71 -23.86 16.57
CA VAL A 310 -12.56 -23.58 18.00
C VAL A 310 -12.81 -24.87 18.81
N PRO A 311 -11.96 -25.21 19.81
CA PRO A 311 -10.76 -24.48 20.27
C PRO A 311 -9.57 -24.59 19.29
N PHE A 312 -8.94 -23.45 19.01
CA PHE A 312 -7.83 -23.38 18.06
C PHE A 312 -6.65 -24.27 18.48
N GLY A 313 -5.99 -24.89 17.52
CA GLY A 313 -4.87 -25.80 17.77
C GLY A 313 -5.25 -27.20 18.25
N THR A 314 -6.53 -27.46 18.51
CA THR A 314 -7.01 -28.82 18.87
C THR A 314 -7.95 -29.40 17.81
N ARG A 315 -8.69 -28.54 17.11
CA ARG A 315 -9.61 -28.92 16.04
C ARG A 315 -9.09 -28.51 14.67
N ALA A 316 -7.92 -29.02 14.30
CA ALA A 316 -7.35 -28.83 12.97
C ALA A 316 -7.85 -29.90 11.98
N SER A 317 -7.76 -29.60 10.68
CA SER A 317 -8.10 -30.52 9.59
C SER A 317 -6.92 -30.76 8.66
N ASN A 318 -6.96 -31.85 7.92
CA ASN A 318 -6.11 -32.12 6.76
C ASN A 318 -6.95 -32.42 5.51
N SER A 319 -8.26 -32.20 5.57
CA SER A 319 -9.14 -32.47 4.43
C SER A 319 -8.92 -31.46 3.31
N VAL A 320 -9.17 -31.92 2.08
CA VAL A 320 -9.26 -31.05 0.92
C VAL A 320 -10.73 -30.92 0.50
N SER A 321 -11.19 -29.69 0.36
CA SER A 321 -12.55 -29.38 -0.05
C SER A 321 -12.53 -28.45 -1.26
N LEU A 322 -13.54 -28.58 -2.11
CA LEU A 322 -13.76 -27.78 -3.29
C LEU A 322 -15.12 -27.11 -3.19
N LEU A 323 -15.13 -25.80 -3.39
CA LEU A 323 -16.32 -25.04 -3.69
C LEU A 323 -16.39 -24.83 -5.21
N LYS A 324 -17.28 -25.57 -5.89
CA LYS A 324 -17.42 -25.57 -7.35
C LYS A 324 -18.66 -24.77 -7.74
N ARG A 325 -18.51 -23.83 -8.68
CA ARG A 325 -19.63 -23.11 -9.29
C ARG A 325 -20.29 -23.99 -10.34
N VAL A 326 -21.60 -24.17 -10.25
CA VAL A 326 -22.39 -24.95 -11.21
C VAL A 326 -23.11 -24.04 -12.21
N ARG A 327 -23.68 -24.62 -13.29
CA ARG A 327 -24.24 -23.89 -14.44
C ARG A 327 -25.29 -22.83 -14.08
N ASN A 328 -26.08 -23.06 -13.02
CA ASN A 328 -27.08 -22.09 -12.54
C ASN A 328 -26.48 -20.92 -11.74
N GLY A 329 -25.15 -20.85 -11.61
CA GLY A 329 -24.42 -19.78 -10.93
C GLY A 329 -24.24 -19.99 -9.42
N ASN A 330 -24.89 -20.99 -8.83
CA ASN A 330 -24.73 -21.34 -7.41
C ASN A 330 -23.43 -22.11 -7.18
N PHE A 331 -23.02 -22.16 -5.92
CA PHE A 331 -21.86 -22.94 -5.49
C PHE A 331 -22.29 -24.24 -4.82
N ILE A 332 -21.53 -25.30 -5.02
CA ILE A 332 -21.69 -26.58 -4.31
C ILE A 332 -20.39 -26.95 -3.60
N TRP A 333 -20.55 -27.58 -2.43
CA TRP A 333 -19.44 -28.12 -1.65
C TRP A 333 -19.15 -29.58 -2.01
N LYS A 334 -17.88 -29.89 -2.21
CA LYS A 334 -17.40 -31.25 -2.43
C LYS A 334 -16.14 -31.50 -1.61
N ARG A 335 -16.20 -32.45 -0.66
CA ARG A 335 -14.99 -32.98 -0.03
C ARG A 335 -14.29 -33.93 -1.01
N LEU A 336 -13.01 -33.67 -1.29
CA LEU A 336 -12.22 -34.49 -2.20
C LEU A 336 -11.72 -35.75 -1.49
N LYS A 337 -11.72 -36.88 -2.20
CA LYS A 337 -11.17 -38.13 -1.69
C LYS A 337 -9.66 -38.13 -1.88
N THR A 338 -8.92 -37.99 -0.80
CA THR A 338 -7.45 -37.92 -0.83
C THR A 338 -6.80 -39.24 -0.41
N ILE A 339 -5.69 -39.59 -1.07
CA ILE A 339 -4.88 -40.78 -0.79
C ILE A 339 -3.38 -40.44 -0.78
N GLY A 340 -2.52 -41.40 -0.44
CA GLY A 340 -1.06 -41.22 -0.46
C GLY A 340 -0.52 -40.62 0.84
N ASP A 341 0.46 -39.72 0.72
CA ASP A 341 1.19 -39.11 1.86
C ASP A 341 0.38 -37.98 2.51
N ILE A 342 -0.81 -38.31 3.01
CA ILE A 342 -1.77 -37.33 3.54
C ILE A 342 -1.11 -36.50 4.66
N PRO A 343 -1.14 -35.15 4.58
CA PRO A 343 -0.61 -34.29 5.63
C PRO A 343 -1.26 -34.55 6.99
N VAL A 344 -0.53 -34.28 8.07
CA VAL A 344 -1.13 -34.21 9.41
C VAL A 344 -2.16 -33.09 9.47
N LYS A 345 -3.11 -33.18 10.42
CA LYS A 345 -4.10 -32.12 10.66
C LYS A 345 -3.39 -30.83 11.04
N GLN A 346 -3.54 -29.79 10.22
CA GLN A 346 -2.78 -28.55 10.39
C GLN A 346 -3.51 -27.33 9.83
N TYR A 347 -3.03 -26.16 10.21
CA TYR A 347 -3.52 -24.88 9.73
C TYR A 347 -2.37 -23.89 9.56
N GLY A 348 -2.66 -22.76 8.91
CA GLY A 348 -1.67 -21.75 8.56
C GLY A 348 -0.66 -22.22 7.50
N SER A 349 -0.95 -23.30 6.79
CA SER A 349 -0.24 -23.71 5.57
C SER A 349 -0.51 -22.73 4.42
N CYS A 350 0.33 -22.80 3.40
CA CYS A 350 0.10 -22.16 2.11
C CYS A 350 -0.26 -23.22 1.06
N LEU A 351 -1.11 -22.87 0.09
CA LEU A 351 -1.49 -23.72 -1.04
C LEU A 351 -1.38 -22.91 -2.33
N VAL A 352 -0.57 -23.38 -3.28
CA VAL A 352 -0.43 -22.76 -4.60
C VAL A 352 -0.60 -23.80 -5.69
N HIS A 353 -0.94 -23.37 -6.89
CA HIS A 353 -1.04 -24.24 -8.06
C HIS A 353 0.05 -23.89 -9.07
N ASN A 354 0.74 -24.91 -9.60
CA ASN A 354 1.71 -24.76 -10.67
C ASN A 354 1.74 -26.01 -11.56
N ASN A 355 1.78 -25.82 -12.88
CA ASN A 355 1.90 -26.90 -13.88
C ASN A 355 0.95 -28.10 -13.65
N GLY A 356 -0.32 -27.83 -13.32
CA GLY A 356 -1.36 -28.87 -13.13
C GLY A 356 -1.35 -29.56 -11.77
N LYS A 357 -0.50 -29.11 -10.83
CA LYS A 357 -0.37 -29.68 -9.49
C LYS A 357 -0.58 -28.60 -8.43
N PHE A 358 -1.18 -28.97 -7.31
CA PHE A 358 -1.15 -28.12 -6.12
C PHE A 358 0.07 -28.45 -5.28
N TYR A 359 0.62 -27.44 -4.61
CA TYR A 359 1.72 -27.57 -3.67
C TYR A 359 1.29 -26.97 -2.33
N ALA A 360 1.38 -27.77 -1.27
CA ALA A 360 1.12 -27.35 0.10
C ALA A 360 2.44 -27.20 0.87
N PHE A 361 2.60 -26.08 1.56
CA PHE A 361 3.81 -25.74 2.30
C PHE A 361 3.51 -25.51 3.79
N GLY A 362 4.28 -26.21 4.63
CA GLY A 362 4.36 -26.01 6.07
C GLY A 362 3.02 -25.93 6.78
N GLY A 363 3.00 -25.17 7.87
CA GLY A 363 1.84 -25.04 8.75
C GLY A 363 2.15 -25.48 10.18
N THR A 364 1.11 -25.55 10.99
CA THR A 364 1.21 -25.96 12.38
C THR A 364 0.06 -26.86 12.81
N THR A 365 0.37 -27.80 13.71
CA THR A 365 -0.63 -28.57 14.45
C THR A 365 -1.24 -27.77 15.60
N GLY A 366 -0.70 -26.60 15.91
CA GLY A 366 -0.96 -25.81 17.13
C GLY A 366 0.12 -25.99 18.20
N TRP A 367 0.97 -27.00 18.06
CA TRP A 367 2.06 -27.31 18.99
C TRP A 367 3.40 -27.43 18.27
N GLU A 368 3.37 -28.02 17.08
CA GLU A 368 4.54 -28.23 16.23
C GLU A 368 4.41 -27.41 14.96
N TYR A 369 5.54 -26.88 14.49
CA TYR A 369 5.64 -26.13 13.24
C TYR A 369 6.55 -26.90 12.29
N ASN A 370 6.12 -27.05 11.04
CA ASN A 370 6.88 -27.76 10.01
C ASN A 370 7.00 -26.91 8.74
N LEU A 371 7.88 -27.31 7.83
CA LEU A 371 7.95 -26.78 6.47
C LEU A 371 8.02 -27.92 5.46
N GLN A 372 7.18 -28.94 5.67
CA GLN A 372 7.03 -30.02 4.71
C GLN A 372 6.43 -29.50 3.40
N VAL A 373 6.87 -30.05 2.28
CA VAL A 373 6.34 -29.75 0.95
C VAL A 373 5.69 -31.00 0.39
N ARG A 374 4.42 -30.86 0.00
CA ARG A 374 3.67 -31.94 -0.64
C ARG A 374 2.99 -31.45 -1.90
N SER A 375 2.97 -32.28 -2.95
CA SER A 375 2.08 -32.07 -4.08
C SER A 375 0.74 -32.76 -3.86
N LEU A 376 -0.32 -32.21 -4.46
CA LEU A 376 -1.63 -32.83 -4.59
C LEU A 376 -2.06 -32.83 -6.06
N GLU A 377 -2.33 -34.03 -6.58
CA GLU A 377 -2.59 -34.27 -8.00
C GLU A 377 -3.88 -35.08 -8.20
N PRO A 378 -4.71 -34.75 -9.22
CA PRO A 378 -5.91 -35.51 -9.52
C PRO A 378 -5.57 -36.84 -10.22
N GLU A 379 -6.26 -37.92 -9.83
CA GLU A 379 -6.19 -39.21 -10.51
C GLU A 379 -7.51 -39.56 -11.20
N PHE A 380 -7.45 -39.81 -12.50
CA PHE A 380 -8.58 -40.16 -13.35
C PHE A 380 -8.57 -41.67 -13.65
N ASN A 381 -9.75 -42.30 -13.70
CA ASN A 381 -9.88 -43.74 -13.99
C ASN A 381 -10.14 -44.02 -15.49
N GLY A 382 -10.02 -43.02 -16.36
CA GLY A 382 -10.23 -43.14 -17.81
C GLY A 382 -11.67 -43.46 -18.24
N LYS A 383 -12.66 -43.44 -17.32
CA LYS A 383 -14.09 -43.52 -17.66
C LYS A 383 -14.68 -42.13 -17.64
N GLU A 384 -15.09 -41.64 -18.80
CA GLU A 384 -15.90 -40.42 -18.91
C GLU A 384 -17.25 -40.68 -18.19
N ASP A 385 -17.67 -39.74 -17.33
CA ASP A 385 -19.03 -39.75 -16.77
C ASP A 385 -20.05 -39.52 -17.91
N GLU A 386 -21.32 -39.85 -17.71
CA GLU A 386 -22.41 -39.67 -18.70
C GLU A 386 -22.63 -38.19 -19.14
N ARG A 387 -21.79 -37.26 -18.67
CA ARG A 387 -21.85 -35.81 -18.83
C ARG A 387 -20.64 -35.20 -19.54
N ASP A 388 -19.75 -36.00 -20.15
CA ASP A 388 -18.51 -35.56 -20.81
C ASP A 388 -17.54 -34.76 -19.90
N GLU A 389 -17.68 -34.85 -18.57
CA GLU A 389 -16.77 -34.22 -17.60
C GLU A 389 -15.85 -35.29 -16.97
N LEU A 390 -14.53 -35.17 -17.21
CA LEU A 390 -13.51 -35.95 -16.51
C LEU A 390 -13.41 -35.49 -15.06
N GLU A 391 -14.03 -36.23 -14.14
CA GLU A 391 -13.92 -35.97 -12.70
C GLU A 391 -12.85 -36.90 -12.07
N PRO A 392 -11.95 -36.37 -11.22
CA PRO A 392 -10.97 -37.19 -10.53
C PRO A 392 -11.65 -38.16 -9.55
N VAL A 393 -11.23 -39.43 -9.56
CA VAL A 393 -11.72 -40.44 -8.61
C VAL A 393 -11.08 -40.24 -7.25
N HIS A 394 -9.77 -39.95 -7.25
CA HIS A 394 -8.98 -39.65 -6.07
C HIS A 394 -8.06 -38.46 -6.35
N TRP A 395 -7.52 -37.91 -5.28
CA TRP A 395 -6.45 -36.94 -5.32
C TRP A 395 -5.27 -37.47 -4.50
N ARG A 396 -4.10 -37.60 -5.12
CA ARG A 396 -2.92 -38.17 -4.47
C ARG A 396 -2.05 -37.09 -3.87
N TRP A 397 -1.79 -37.20 -2.57
CA TRP A 397 -0.71 -36.49 -1.91
C TRP A 397 0.61 -37.22 -2.10
N THR A 398 1.67 -36.48 -2.41
CA THR A 398 3.05 -37.00 -2.49
C THR A 398 3.96 -36.13 -1.65
N LEU A 399 4.75 -36.72 -0.75
CA LEU A 399 5.79 -36.00 -0.01
C LEU A 399 6.97 -35.69 -0.93
N LEU A 400 7.21 -34.40 -1.15
CA LEU A 400 8.32 -33.92 -1.99
C LEU A 400 9.55 -33.55 -1.15
N HIS A 401 9.32 -33.01 0.05
CA HIS A 401 10.37 -32.57 0.95
C HIS A 401 9.91 -32.68 2.42
N ASP A 402 10.72 -33.26 3.29
CA ASP A 402 10.38 -33.49 4.70
C ASP A 402 10.55 -32.26 5.61
N GLY A 403 11.26 -31.24 5.11
CA GLY A 403 11.47 -29.96 5.79
C GLY A 403 12.44 -30.05 6.98
N SER A 404 13.25 -31.10 7.06
CA SER A 404 14.15 -31.37 8.19
C SER A 404 15.36 -30.42 8.28
N ASP A 405 15.73 -29.78 7.19
CA ASP A 405 16.87 -28.86 7.06
C ASP A 405 16.47 -27.37 7.12
N VAL A 406 15.18 -27.08 7.29
CA VAL A 406 14.61 -25.73 7.29
C VAL A 406 13.72 -25.49 8.49
N ASN A 407 13.72 -24.26 9.00
CA ASN A 407 12.88 -23.91 10.14
C ASN A 407 11.39 -24.00 9.79
N GLY A 408 10.67 -24.84 10.54
CA GLY A 408 9.23 -24.99 10.46
C GLY A 408 8.50 -23.67 10.69
N ARG A 409 7.47 -23.40 9.89
CA ARG A 409 6.77 -22.11 9.93
C ARG A 409 5.34 -22.22 9.43
N TYR A 410 4.49 -21.32 9.93
CA TYR A 410 3.14 -21.11 9.44
C TYR A 410 2.92 -19.64 9.08
N ARG A 411 1.81 -19.37 8.39
CA ARG A 411 1.35 -18.03 8.00
C ARG A 411 2.40 -17.24 7.21
N HIS A 412 3.24 -17.97 6.49
CA HIS A 412 3.93 -17.50 5.30
C HIS A 412 2.95 -17.49 4.13
N GLU A 413 3.30 -16.74 3.10
CA GLU A 413 2.56 -16.72 1.84
C GLU A 413 3.50 -17.15 0.73
N ALA A 414 2.97 -17.71 -0.36
CA ALA A 414 3.80 -18.21 -1.46
C ALA A 414 3.36 -17.62 -2.81
N VAL A 415 4.34 -17.36 -3.67
CA VAL A 415 4.10 -16.88 -5.04
C VAL A 415 4.84 -17.76 -6.04
N VAL A 416 4.16 -18.10 -7.14
CA VAL A 416 4.71 -18.94 -8.21
C VAL A 416 5.37 -18.06 -9.27
N VAL A 417 6.60 -18.41 -9.66
CA VAL A 417 7.35 -17.79 -10.75
C VAL A 417 8.00 -18.91 -11.57
N ASN A 418 7.45 -19.20 -12.75
CA ASN A 418 7.86 -20.34 -13.58
C ASN A 418 7.78 -21.66 -12.77
N ASP A 419 8.87 -22.42 -12.70
CA ASP A 419 8.97 -23.68 -11.95
C ASP A 419 9.41 -23.49 -10.49
N GLU A 420 9.49 -22.24 -10.02
CA GLU A 420 9.88 -21.89 -8.67
C GLU A 420 8.71 -21.37 -7.85
N ILE A 421 8.69 -21.73 -6.57
CA ILE A 421 7.71 -21.25 -5.60
C ILE A 421 8.46 -20.52 -4.49
N ILE A 422 8.20 -19.22 -4.37
CA ILE A 422 8.89 -18.32 -3.46
C ILE A 422 8.06 -18.21 -2.19
N LEU A 423 8.63 -18.58 -1.05
CA LEU A 423 8.04 -18.41 0.27
C LEU A 423 8.44 -17.05 0.83
N ILE A 424 7.44 -16.25 1.15
CA ILE A 424 7.59 -14.92 1.74
C ILE A 424 7.17 -15.03 3.21
N GLY A 425 7.97 -14.48 4.12
CA GLY A 425 7.63 -14.28 5.54
C GLY A 425 7.22 -15.54 6.32
N GLY A 426 6.27 -15.35 7.24
CA GLY A 426 5.83 -16.37 8.19
C GLY A 426 6.85 -16.67 9.28
N GLY A 427 6.55 -17.65 10.13
CA GLY A 427 7.43 -18.02 11.24
C GLY A 427 6.69 -18.82 12.31
N THR A 428 6.89 -18.46 13.57
CA THR A 428 6.16 -18.95 14.74
C THR A 428 5.79 -17.75 15.63
N PRO A 429 4.98 -17.89 16.68
CA PRO A 429 4.71 -16.78 17.58
C PRO A 429 5.98 -16.16 18.22
N GLU A 430 7.09 -16.91 18.27
CA GLU A 430 8.36 -16.50 18.91
C GLU A 430 9.44 -16.03 17.93
N TRP A 431 9.25 -16.22 16.62
CA TRP A 431 10.20 -15.73 15.61
C TRP A 431 9.54 -15.51 14.25
N THR A 432 10.00 -14.52 13.51
CA THR A 432 9.61 -14.32 12.11
C THR A 432 10.77 -14.57 11.16
N SER A 433 10.45 -15.09 9.97
CA SER A 433 11.41 -15.21 8.90
C SER A 433 11.91 -13.84 8.49
N PRO A 434 13.22 -13.67 8.34
CA PRO A 434 13.74 -12.45 7.75
C PRO A 434 13.27 -12.34 6.29
N LEU A 435 13.22 -11.11 5.78
CA LEU A 435 12.83 -10.82 4.40
C LEU A 435 14.03 -10.38 3.53
N ILE A 436 15.23 -10.29 4.13
CA ILE A 436 16.51 -10.12 3.42
C ILE A 436 16.89 -11.36 2.60
N GLU A 437 16.44 -12.54 3.04
CA GLU A 437 16.60 -13.80 2.35
C GLU A 437 15.25 -14.52 2.32
N LEU A 438 14.91 -15.10 1.18
CA LEU A 438 13.67 -15.83 0.96
C LEU A 438 13.98 -17.28 0.61
N LEU A 439 13.13 -18.19 1.05
CA LEU A 439 13.20 -19.58 0.63
C LEU A 439 12.50 -19.74 -0.72
N VAL A 440 13.19 -20.35 -1.67
CA VAL A 440 12.65 -20.67 -3.00
C VAL A 440 12.67 -22.18 -3.17
N PHE A 441 11.51 -22.75 -3.44
CA PHE A 441 11.36 -24.18 -3.72
C PHE A 441 11.36 -24.41 -5.24
N ASN A 442 12.33 -25.20 -5.71
CA ASN A 442 12.36 -25.63 -7.10
C ASN A 442 11.49 -26.90 -7.24
N THR A 443 10.42 -26.80 -8.04
CA THR A 443 9.44 -27.89 -8.20
C THR A 443 9.96 -29.07 -9.05
N SER A 444 11.02 -28.88 -9.82
CA SER A 444 11.63 -29.96 -10.62
C SER A 444 12.65 -30.77 -9.81
N GLU A 445 13.40 -30.09 -8.94
CA GLU A 445 14.43 -30.71 -8.10
C GLU A 445 13.90 -31.15 -6.73
N ASN A 446 12.73 -30.66 -6.33
CA ASN A 446 12.15 -30.80 -5.00
C ASN A 446 13.08 -30.34 -3.88
N LYS A 447 13.76 -29.21 -4.09
CA LYS A 447 14.74 -28.66 -3.14
C LYS A 447 14.51 -27.19 -2.85
N PHE A 448 14.85 -26.82 -1.63
CA PHE A 448 14.96 -25.41 -1.26
C PHE A 448 16.31 -24.84 -1.68
N ARG A 449 16.28 -23.58 -2.06
CA ARG A 449 17.45 -22.69 -2.12
C ARG A 449 17.11 -21.38 -1.43
N THR A 450 18.15 -20.71 -0.96
CA THR A 450 18.02 -19.35 -0.41
C THR A 450 18.22 -18.33 -1.52
N GLN A 451 17.38 -17.30 -1.55
CA GLN A 451 17.46 -16.18 -2.46
C GLN A 451 17.59 -14.87 -1.66
N MET A 452 18.72 -14.18 -1.84
CA MET A 452 18.91 -12.85 -1.26
C MET A 452 18.04 -11.82 -1.98
N THR A 453 17.52 -10.86 -1.20
CA THR A 453 16.78 -9.71 -1.72
C THR A 453 17.57 -8.42 -1.49
N LEU A 454 17.30 -7.43 -2.33
CA LEU A 454 17.82 -6.07 -2.20
C LEU A 454 16.85 -5.22 -1.37
N PRO A 455 17.36 -4.30 -0.54
CA PRO A 455 16.53 -3.42 0.25
C PRO A 455 15.92 -2.31 -0.59
N ASP A 456 14.87 -1.67 -0.08
CA ASP A 456 14.51 -0.33 -0.53
C ASP A 456 15.64 0.65 -0.22
N VAL A 457 15.98 1.49 -1.20
CA VAL A 457 17.10 2.46 -1.14
C VAL A 457 16.98 3.43 0.05
N ASN A 458 15.76 3.78 0.44
CA ASN A 458 15.48 4.74 1.51
C ASN A 458 15.11 4.09 2.83
N TYR A 459 14.39 2.96 2.78
CA TYR A 459 13.70 2.39 3.93
C TYR A 459 14.24 1.03 4.37
N GLY A 460 15.21 0.45 3.66
CA GLY A 460 15.78 -0.84 4.02
C GLY A 460 14.84 -2.00 3.70
N TYR A 461 14.78 -2.99 4.59
CA TYR A 461 13.93 -4.17 4.41
C TYR A 461 12.60 -4.02 5.15
N PRO A 462 11.53 -4.64 4.65
CA PRO A 462 10.36 -4.91 5.49
C PRO A 462 10.77 -5.74 6.71
N VAL A 463 10.20 -5.41 7.86
CA VAL A 463 10.35 -6.25 9.06
C VAL A 463 9.74 -7.63 8.82
N GLY A 464 10.34 -8.66 9.42
CA GLY A 464 9.78 -10.01 9.47
C GLY A 464 8.38 -9.98 10.09
N ARG A 465 7.46 -10.78 9.52
CA ARG A 465 6.03 -10.64 9.84
C ARG A 465 5.22 -11.92 9.65
N LEU A 466 4.12 -11.97 10.40
CA LEU A 466 3.06 -12.97 10.39
C LEU A 466 1.71 -12.34 10.06
N TYR A 467 0.78 -13.16 9.58
CA TYR A 467 -0.64 -12.83 9.41
C TYR A 467 -0.91 -11.56 8.57
N TYR A 468 -0.04 -11.27 7.61
CA TYR A 468 -0.19 -10.20 6.63
C TYR A 468 -0.96 -10.70 5.41
N GLY A 469 -1.48 -9.77 4.61
CA GLY A 469 -2.00 -10.05 3.28
C GLY A 469 -0.86 -10.10 2.26
N CYS A 470 -0.89 -11.07 1.35
CA CYS A 470 0.04 -11.14 0.23
C CYS A 470 -0.74 -11.30 -1.08
N VAL A 471 -0.41 -10.50 -2.09
CA VAL A 471 -0.99 -10.62 -3.43
C VAL A 471 0.11 -10.53 -4.49
N LYS A 472 -0.05 -11.26 -5.58
CA LYS A 472 0.85 -11.19 -6.76
C LYS A 472 0.13 -10.47 -7.89
N PHE A 473 0.79 -9.48 -8.49
CA PHE A 473 0.29 -8.81 -9.68
C PHE A 473 1.44 -8.50 -10.64
N GLY A 474 1.32 -9.00 -11.89
CA GLY A 474 2.42 -9.00 -12.84
C GLY A 474 3.67 -9.68 -12.26
N ASN A 475 4.81 -8.99 -12.34
CA ASN A 475 6.11 -9.45 -11.82
C ASN A 475 6.38 -9.03 -10.37
N ASN A 476 5.36 -8.58 -9.64
CA ASN A 476 5.54 -8.08 -8.28
C ASN A 476 4.70 -8.89 -7.28
N ALA A 477 5.26 -9.11 -6.09
CA ALA A 477 4.52 -9.54 -4.91
C ALA A 477 4.34 -8.35 -3.97
N TYR A 478 3.18 -8.24 -3.33
CA TYR A 478 2.86 -7.16 -2.41
C TYR A 478 2.51 -7.75 -1.05
N ILE A 479 3.17 -7.28 0.01
CA ILE A 479 2.86 -7.66 1.40
C ILE A 479 2.26 -6.46 2.13
N LEU A 480 1.20 -6.70 2.89
CA LEU A 480 0.30 -5.66 3.39
C LEU A 480 0.02 -5.92 4.87
N GLY A 481 0.40 -4.98 5.74
CA GLY A 481 0.20 -5.08 7.19
C GLY A 481 0.86 -6.31 7.83
N GLY A 482 0.15 -6.95 8.76
CA GLY A 482 0.62 -8.09 9.56
C GLY A 482 1.01 -7.71 10.97
N CYS A 483 1.81 -8.55 11.61
CA CYS A 483 2.44 -8.24 12.89
C CYS A 483 3.80 -8.92 13.01
N THR A 484 4.63 -8.41 13.92
CA THR A 484 5.92 -9.01 14.33
C THR A 484 5.70 -10.22 15.26
N GLU A 485 6.75 -10.98 15.55
CA GLU A 485 6.73 -11.99 16.61
C GLU A 485 6.51 -11.38 18.01
N LYS A 486 6.20 -12.24 18.99
CA LYS A 486 6.33 -11.89 20.40
C LYS A 486 7.82 -11.83 20.74
N SER A 487 8.24 -10.81 21.47
CA SER A 487 9.63 -10.69 21.94
C SER A 487 9.70 -10.94 23.45
N VAL A 488 10.69 -11.71 23.93
CA VAL A 488 10.89 -11.94 25.37
C VAL A 488 12.17 -11.24 25.82
N ILE A 489 12.04 -10.23 26.68
CA ILE A 489 13.17 -9.57 27.32
C ILE A 489 13.46 -10.30 28.63
N HIS A 490 14.65 -10.89 28.72
CA HIS A 490 15.15 -11.51 29.95
C HIS A 490 15.89 -10.44 30.76
N GLN A 491 15.36 -10.08 31.93
CA GLN A 491 16.12 -9.33 32.94
C GLN A 491 16.64 -10.30 34.01
N LEU A 492 17.61 -9.85 34.82
CA LEU A 492 18.30 -10.64 35.84
C LEU A 492 17.39 -11.36 36.85
N VAL A 493 16.11 -10.97 36.96
CA VAL A 493 15.16 -11.55 37.93
C VAL A 493 13.78 -11.84 37.32
N ASP A 494 13.41 -11.27 36.15
CA ASP A 494 12.07 -11.42 35.55
C ASP A 494 12.11 -11.53 34.01
N GLN A 495 11.11 -12.23 33.43
CA GLN A 495 10.86 -12.26 31.98
C GLN A 495 9.72 -11.30 31.61
N ILE A 496 9.97 -10.37 30.70
CA ILE A 496 8.95 -9.49 30.12
C ILE A 496 8.62 -9.96 28.71
N VAL A 497 7.41 -10.46 28.50
CA VAL A 497 6.89 -10.81 27.16
C VAL A 497 6.29 -9.56 26.53
N LEU A 498 6.99 -9.00 25.53
CA LEU A 498 6.47 -7.96 24.65
C LEU A 498 5.51 -8.56 23.64
N ARG A 499 4.39 -7.87 23.42
CA ARG A 499 3.37 -8.31 22.47
C ARG A 499 3.78 -8.03 21.02
N PRO A 500 3.17 -8.75 20.06
CA PRO A 500 3.34 -8.48 18.65
C PRO A 500 2.98 -7.04 18.31
N LYS A 501 3.87 -6.33 17.62
CA LYS A 501 3.54 -5.02 17.04
C LYS A 501 2.77 -5.22 15.74
N LEU A 502 1.54 -4.71 15.66
CA LEU A 502 0.75 -4.70 14.42
C LEU A 502 1.34 -3.70 13.42
N LEU A 503 1.15 -3.99 12.14
CA LEU A 503 1.74 -3.27 11.03
C LEU A 503 0.64 -2.72 10.11
N GLN A 504 0.94 -1.61 9.44
CA GLN A 504 0.07 -0.97 8.45
C GLN A 504 0.82 -0.62 7.15
N ASP A 505 2.12 -0.90 7.11
CA ASP A 505 2.98 -0.65 5.96
C ASP A 505 2.65 -1.62 4.82
N CYS A 506 2.94 -1.17 3.60
CA CYS A 506 2.73 -1.93 2.38
C CYS A 506 4.04 -1.97 1.62
N TRP A 507 4.50 -3.17 1.25
CA TRP A 507 5.76 -3.34 0.52
C TRP A 507 5.52 -4.09 -0.77
N LYS A 508 6.33 -3.78 -1.76
CA LYS A 508 6.41 -4.46 -3.03
C LYS A 508 7.76 -5.16 -3.14
N LEU A 509 7.78 -6.42 -3.55
CA LEU A 509 8.95 -7.15 -4.00
C LEU A 509 8.88 -7.27 -5.52
N ASP A 510 9.86 -6.70 -6.21
CA ASP A 510 10.09 -7.02 -7.62
C ASP A 510 10.66 -8.43 -7.70
N LEU A 511 9.93 -9.37 -8.33
CA LEU A 511 10.30 -10.79 -8.37
C LEU A 511 11.39 -11.08 -9.41
N LYS A 512 11.74 -10.10 -10.26
CA LYS A 512 12.82 -10.21 -11.24
C LYS A 512 14.12 -9.66 -10.67
N GLU A 513 14.06 -8.46 -10.11
CA GLU A 513 15.22 -7.76 -9.56
C GLU A 513 15.48 -8.11 -8.07
N TRP A 514 14.55 -8.85 -7.45
CA TRP A 514 14.58 -9.22 -6.04
C TRP A 514 14.68 -8.03 -5.09
N CYS A 515 14.13 -6.88 -5.48
CA CYS A 515 14.25 -5.65 -4.73
C CYS A 515 12.95 -5.32 -4.00
N TRP A 516 13.05 -5.06 -2.70
CA TRP A 516 11.96 -4.50 -1.91
C TRP A 516 11.81 -3.00 -2.21
N THR A 517 10.56 -2.53 -2.16
CA THR A 517 10.21 -1.12 -2.24
C THR A 517 9.08 -0.85 -1.25
N LEU A 518 9.27 0.11 -0.36
CA LEU A 518 8.19 0.57 0.51
C LEU A 518 7.20 1.36 -0.35
N LEU A 519 5.93 0.99 -0.30
CA LEU A 519 4.89 1.74 -0.99
C LEU A 519 4.57 3.01 -0.18
N PRO A 520 4.27 4.12 -0.86
CA PRO A 520 3.89 5.38 -0.19
C PRO A 520 2.55 5.27 0.57
N GLY A 521 1.76 4.26 0.25
CA GLY A 521 0.47 3.99 0.87
C GLY A 521 0.56 3.08 2.10
N GLN A 522 -0.37 3.29 3.04
CA GLN A 522 -0.54 2.45 4.21
C GLN A 522 -2.01 2.04 4.36
N LEU A 523 -2.23 0.92 5.06
CA LEU A 523 -3.56 0.50 5.45
C LEU A 523 -4.19 1.54 6.38
N ASN A 524 -5.53 1.65 6.36
CA ASN A 524 -6.25 2.64 7.19
C ASN A 524 -6.11 2.39 8.70
N GLN A 525 -5.60 1.23 9.10
CA GLN A 525 -5.31 0.87 10.47
C GLN A 525 -4.26 -0.24 10.51
N GLN A 526 -3.57 -0.35 11.63
CA GLN A 526 -2.68 -1.48 11.92
C GLN A 526 -3.51 -2.75 12.04
N ILE A 527 -3.14 -3.79 11.28
CA ILE A 527 -4.01 -4.96 11.14
C ILE A 527 -3.25 -6.23 10.78
N CYS A 528 -3.68 -7.34 11.36
CA CYS A 528 -3.16 -8.68 11.10
C CYS A 528 -4.33 -9.68 10.99
N PHE A 529 -4.07 -10.90 10.51
CA PHE A 529 -5.09 -11.93 10.21
C PHE A 529 -6.20 -11.48 9.24
N HIS A 530 -5.95 -10.43 8.47
CA HIS A 530 -6.83 -10.00 7.39
C HIS A 530 -6.61 -10.87 6.15
N ALA A 531 -7.56 -10.84 5.22
CA ALA A 531 -7.39 -11.42 3.90
C ALA A 531 -7.16 -10.32 2.87
N ALA A 532 -6.47 -10.68 1.79
CA ALA A 532 -6.23 -9.80 0.66
C ALA A 532 -6.45 -10.56 -0.66
N THR A 533 -6.88 -9.85 -1.69
CA THR A 533 -6.89 -10.33 -3.08
C THR A 533 -6.65 -9.16 -4.02
N VAL A 534 -6.28 -9.43 -5.28
CA VAL A 534 -6.06 -8.40 -6.29
C VAL A 534 -6.85 -8.72 -7.55
N THR A 535 -7.64 -7.75 -8.03
CA THR A 535 -8.42 -7.92 -9.26
C THR A 535 -7.49 -8.05 -10.47
N PRO A 536 -7.97 -8.65 -11.59
CA PRO A 536 -7.20 -8.68 -12.83
C PRO A 536 -6.76 -7.31 -13.36
N GLU A 537 -7.47 -6.24 -12.98
CA GLU A 537 -7.12 -4.86 -13.36
C GLU A 537 -6.15 -4.18 -12.38
N GLY A 538 -5.69 -4.87 -11.33
CA GLY A 538 -4.69 -4.35 -10.39
C GLY A 538 -5.26 -3.50 -9.26
N CYS A 539 -6.48 -3.79 -8.80
CA CYS A 539 -7.04 -3.22 -7.58
C CYS A 539 -6.93 -4.23 -6.44
N VAL A 540 -6.16 -3.89 -5.41
CA VAL A 540 -5.99 -4.70 -4.20
C VAL A 540 -7.16 -4.44 -3.26
N TYR A 541 -7.78 -5.50 -2.77
CA TYR A 541 -8.83 -5.45 -1.74
C TYR A 541 -8.35 -6.17 -0.49
N ILE A 542 -8.66 -5.57 0.67
CA ILE A 542 -8.36 -6.13 2.00
C ILE A 542 -9.63 -6.11 2.82
N PHE A 543 -9.92 -7.23 3.49
CA PHE A 543 -11.09 -7.35 4.34
C PHE A 543 -10.76 -7.98 5.69
N GLY A 544 -11.40 -7.43 6.72
CA GLY A 544 -11.40 -7.96 8.06
C GLY A 544 -10.02 -7.98 8.70
N GLY A 545 -9.85 -8.78 9.74
CA GLY A 545 -8.62 -8.90 10.52
C GLY A 545 -8.81 -8.38 11.94
N THR A 546 -7.68 -8.29 12.63
CA THR A 546 -7.58 -8.01 14.05
C THR A 546 -6.78 -6.73 14.26
N THR A 547 -7.26 -5.85 15.14
CA THR A 547 -6.82 -4.44 15.26
C THR A 547 -6.16 -4.10 16.60
N ASP A 548 -5.85 -5.11 17.40
CA ASP A 548 -5.12 -4.96 18.66
C ASP A 548 -4.16 -6.13 18.90
N GLU A 549 -3.17 -5.88 19.75
CA GLU A 549 -2.06 -6.81 20.02
C GLU A 549 -2.46 -8.04 20.85
N LYS A 550 -3.65 -8.08 21.46
CA LYS A 550 -4.17 -9.27 22.17
C LYS A 550 -4.98 -10.18 21.26
N PHE A 551 -5.28 -9.70 20.07
CA PHE A 551 -6.14 -10.34 19.11
C PHE A 551 -7.61 -10.52 19.53
N GLU A 552 -8.12 -9.57 20.33
CA GLU A 552 -9.48 -9.58 20.88
C GLU A 552 -10.47 -8.81 20.00
N ARG A 553 -10.05 -7.67 19.44
CA ARG A 553 -10.84 -6.79 18.59
C ARG A 553 -10.61 -7.09 17.11
N ARG A 554 -11.72 -7.12 16.38
CA ARG A 554 -11.77 -7.42 14.95
C ARG A 554 -12.49 -6.32 14.20
N THR A 555 -12.33 -6.33 12.90
CA THR A 555 -13.03 -5.42 11.98
C THR A 555 -13.73 -6.22 10.88
N ASN A 556 -14.78 -5.65 10.29
CA ASN A 556 -15.36 -6.04 9.01
C ASN A 556 -15.03 -5.03 7.90
N GLN A 557 -14.12 -4.08 8.14
CA GLN A 557 -13.81 -3.05 7.17
C GLN A 557 -13.29 -3.67 5.87
N LEU A 558 -13.90 -3.28 4.75
CA LEU A 558 -13.36 -3.48 3.40
C LEU A 558 -12.61 -2.22 3.00
N GLN A 559 -11.39 -2.38 2.49
CA GLN A 559 -10.62 -1.29 1.92
C GLN A 559 -9.99 -1.72 0.59
N ARG A 560 -9.80 -0.77 -0.33
CA ARG A 560 -9.18 -1.04 -1.64
C ARG A 560 -8.09 -0.05 -2.00
N CYS A 561 -7.15 -0.48 -2.83
CA CYS A 561 -6.15 0.40 -3.40
C CYS A 561 -5.74 -0.05 -4.81
N TRP A 562 -5.65 0.91 -5.72
CA TRP A 562 -5.16 0.68 -7.08
C TRP A 562 -3.63 0.70 -7.11
N ILE A 563 -3.02 -0.42 -7.49
CA ILE A 563 -1.56 -0.51 -7.73
C ILE A 563 -1.19 -0.23 -9.18
N THR A 564 -2.19 -0.22 -10.07
CA THR A 564 -2.13 0.30 -11.44
C THR A 564 -3.29 1.25 -11.67
N PRO A 565 -3.17 2.23 -12.58
CA PRO A 565 -4.31 3.06 -12.97
C PRO A 565 -5.51 2.19 -13.40
N PRO A 566 -6.74 2.50 -12.95
CA PRO A 566 -7.93 1.78 -13.38
C PRO A 566 -8.10 1.83 -14.90
N SER A 567 -8.69 0.79 -15.50
CA SER A 567 -8.97 0.80 -16.93
C SER A 567 -9.99 1.87 -17.30
N LEU A 568 -9.91 2.40 -18.53
CA LEU A 568 -10.93 3.32 -19.05
C LEU A 568 -12.32 2.67 -19.03
N PHE A 569 -12.38 1.36 -19.30
CA PHE A 569 -13.61 0.59 -19.22
C PHE A 569 -14.22 0.60 -17.82
N TYR A 570 -13.43 0.32 -16.78
CA TYR A 570 -13.88 0.39 -15.38
C TYR A 570 -14.42 1.78 -15.02
N ILE A 571 -13.67 2.83 -15.38
CA ILE A 571 -14.05 4.23 -15.10
C ILE A 571 -15.37 4.57 -15.80
N ALA A 572 -15.51 4.22 -17.09
CA ALA A 572 -16.72 4.47 -17.87
C ALA A 572 -17.92 3.68 -17.32
N ALA A 573 -17.75 2.39 -17.02
CA ALA A 573 -18.78 1.54 -16.43
C ALA A 573 -19.30 2.11 -15.11
N ARG A 574 -18.41 2.53 -14.20
CA ARG A 574 -18.79 3.18 -12.96
C ARG A 574 -19.48 4.53 -13.17
N ALA A 575 -19.00 5.34 -14.10
CA ALA A 575 -19.64 6.61 -14.43
C ALA A 575 -21.09 6.42 -14.90
N VAL A 576 -21.34 5.40 -15.75
CA VAL A 576 -22.69 5.06 -16.21
C VAL A 576 -23.59 4.61 -15.05
N VAL A 577 -23.14 3.67 -14.21
CA VAL A 577 -23.93 3.18 -13.07
C VAL A 577 -24.24 4.30 -12.07
N ASN A 578 -23.29 5.22 -11.85
CA ASN A 578 -23.49 6.38 -10.98
C ASN A 578 -24.44 7.42 -11.57
N ALA A 579 -24.38 7.67 -12.88
CA ALA A 579 -25.25 8.60 -13.57
C ALA A 579 -26.70 8.09 -13.70
N TYR A 580 -26.87 6.76 -13.77
CA TYR A 580 -28.17 6.11 -13.92
C TYR A 580 -28.42 5.04 -12.83
N PRO A 581 -28.68 5.45 -11.57
CA PRO A 581 -28.86 4.51 -10.46
C PRO A 581 -29.96 3.46 -10.67
N ASP A 582 -30.98 3.80 -11.48
CA ASP A 582 -32.07 2.88 -11.81
C ASP A 582 -31.62 1.68 -12.65
N LEU A 583 -30.44 1.72 -13.29
CA LEU A 583 -29.84 0.56 -13.95
C LEU A 583 -29.61 -0.59 -12.96
N SER A 584 -29.02 -0.28 -11.80
CA SER A 584 -28.79 -1.27 -10.74
C SER A 584 -30.09 -1.78 -10.13
N LYS A 585 -31.16 -0.98 -10.20
CA LYS A 585 -32.50 -1.42 -9.80
C LYS A 585 -33.14 -2.32 -10.85
N ARG A 586 -32.92 -2.06 -12.14
CA ARG A 586 -33.49 -2.86 -13.24
C ARG A 586 -32.75 -4.19 -13.43
N PHE A 587 -31.42 -4.17 -13.34
CA PHE A 587 -30.54 -5.32 -13.54
C PHE A 587 -29.73 -5.57 -12.27
N HIS A 588 -30.21 -6.50 -11.44
CA HIS A 588 -29.75 -6.61 -10.05
C HIS A 588 -28.37 -7.28 -9.93
N ASP A 589 -27.94 -7.97 -10.99
CA ASP A 589 -26.65 -8.64 -11.14
C ASP A 589 -25.76 -7.90 -12.17
N ILE A 590 -26.02 -6.61 -12.41
CA ILE A 590 -25.16 -5.77 -13.24
C ILE A 590 -23.73 -5.75 -12.69
N ALA A 591 -22.78 -6.06 -13.55
CA ALA A 591 -21.38 -6.27 -13.23
C ALA A 591 -20.50 -5.85 -14.40
N LEU A 592 -19.18 -5.77 -14.20
CA LEU A 592 -18.26 -5.38 -15.27
C LEU A 592 -18.32 -6.34 -16.48
N THR A 593 -18.59 -7.62 -16.24
CA THR A 593 -18.63 -8.64 -17.29
C THR A 593 -19.89 -8.61 -18.17
N ASN A 594 -21.00 -8.01 -17.72
CA ASN A 594 -22.30 -8.05 -18.42
C ASN A 594 -22.95 -6.66 -18.63
N ILE A 595 -22.31 -5.57 -18.18
CA ILE A 595 -22.87 -4.20 -18.32
C ILE A 595 -23.17 -3.83 -19.77
N PHE A 596 -22.35 -4.24 -20.73
CA PHE A 596 -22.60 -3.98 -22.15
C PHE A 596 -23.87 -4.66 -22.66
N ASP A 597 -24.11 -5.91 -22.25
CA ASP A 597 -25.29 -6.66 -22.64
C ASP A 597 -26.56 -5.99 -22.10
N TYR A 598 -26.51 -5.52 -20.84
CA TYR A 598 -27.61 -4.78 -20.25
C TYR A 598 -27.86 -3.43 -20.90
N LEU A 599 -26.82 -2.64 -21.19
CA LEU A 599 -26.99 -1.37 -21.90
C LEU A 599 -27.55 -1.56 -23.31
N SER A 600 -27.13 -2.63 -24.00
CA SER A 600 -27.64 -2.98 -25.33
C SER A 600 -29.10 -3.41 -25.31
N SER A 601 -29.59 -3.99 -24.21
CA SER A 601 -31.00 -4.37 -24.04
C SER A 601 -31.95 -3.19 -23.77
N ILE A 602 -31.41 -2.00 -23.51
CA ILE A 602 -32.18 -0.77 -23.25
C ILE A 602 -32.31 0.08 -24.51
N CYS A 603 -31.32 0.00 -25.40
CA CYS A 603 -31.31 0.64 -26.71
C CYS A 603 -32.18 -0.14 -27.69
#